data_AF-A0A7C6S903-F1
#
_entry.id   AF-A0A7C6S903-F1
#
_cell.length_a   1.000
_cell.length_b   1.000
_cell.length_c   1.000
_cell.angle_alpha   90.00
_cell.angle_beta   90.00
_cell.angle_gamma   90.00
#
_symmetry.space_group_name_H-M   'P 1'
#
loop_
_entity.id
_entity.type
_entity.pdbx_description
1 polymer ?
#
loop_
_entity_poly.entity_id
_entity_poly.type
_entity_poly.pdbx_seq_one_letter_code
_entity_poly.pdbx_strand_id
1 'polypeptide(L)'
;MAGEKVVIGMALMRFLFGILGIAGALLMLKLKTVENAIKINGVLGSIGPFVFIGVSLLGLTQMVGRVSMLKIGAIVVGMIMILWGTI
;
A
#
# COMPACT_ATOMS: atom_id res chain seq x y z
N MET A 1 1.41 -16.56 18.00
CA MET A 1 0.71 -15.39 18.56
C MET A 1 1.21 -14.05 18.04
N ALA A 2 2.52 -13.72 18.04
CA ALA A 2 2.98 -12.40 17.56
C ALA A 2 2.77 -12.18 16.04
N GLY A 3 3.13 -13.16 15.20
CA GLY A 3 2.98 -13.06 13.74
C GLY A 3 1.52 -12.96 13.27
N GLU A 4 0.58 -13.58 13.99
CA GLU A 4 -0.85 -13.52 13.68
C GLU A 4 -1.41 -12.09 13.86
N LYS A 5 -1.00 -11.39 14.92
CA LYS A 5 -1.35 -9.98 15.13
C LYS A 5 -0.84 -9.08 14.01
N VAL A 6 0.37 -9.36 13.51
CA VAL A 6 0.94 -8.63 12.37
C VAL A 6 0.15 -8.89 11.09
N VAL A 7 -0.23 -10.15 10.82
CA VAL A 7 -1.07 -10.49 9.67
C VAL A 7 -2.42 -9.78 9.73
N ILE A 8 -3.05 -9.72 10.91
CA ILE A 8 -4.29 -8.95 11.10
C ILE A 8 -4.05 -7.47 10.77
N GLY A 9 -2.97 -6.87 11.27
CA GLY A 9 -2.61 -5.48 10.95
C GLY A 9 -2.40 -5.23 9.45
N MET A 10 -1.71 -6.15 8.76
CA MET A 10 -1.53 -6.09 7.31
C MET A 10 -2.87 -6.18 6.56
N ALA A 11 -3.72 -7.12 6.97
CA ALA A 11 -5.03 -7.34 6.37
C ALA A 11 -5.94 -6.11 6.58
N LEU A 12 -5.95 -5.52 7.77
CA LEU A 12 -6.72 -4.31 8.08
C LEU A 12 -6.27 -3.13 7.23
N MET A 13 -4.96 -2.88 7.10
CA MET A 13 -4.48 -1.81 6.22
C MET A 13 -4.87 -2.01 4.76
N ARG A 14 -4.77 -3.25 4.25
CA ARG A 14 -5.25 -3.62 2.91
C ARG A 14 -6.73 -3.38 2.75
N PHE A 15 -7.53 -3.77 3.75
CA PHE A 15 -8.97 -3.62 3.70
C PHE A 15 -9.39 -2.15 3.72
N LEU A 16 -8.80 -1.34 4.59
CA LEU A 16 -9.04 0.11 4.66
C LEU A 16 -8.70 0.80 3.33
N PHE A 17 -7.55 0.49 2.74
CA PHE A 17 -7.19 1.06 1.44
C PHE A 17 -8.09 0.53 0.30
N GLY A 18 -8.48 -0.73 0.36
CA GLY A 18 -9.47 -1.32 -0.57
C GLY A 18 -10.82 -0.59 -0.53
N ILE A 19 -11.29 -0.21 0.66
CA ILE A 19 -12.51 0.60 0.82
C ILE A 19 -12.36 1.95 0.13
N LEU A 20 -11.21 2.63 0.27
CA LEU A 20 -10.95 3.88 -0.44
C LEU A 20 -10.96 3.69 -1.96
N GLY A 21 -10.42 2.57 -2.45
CA GLY A 21 -10.49 2.18 -3.86
C GLY A 21 -11.94 2.02 -4.35
N ILE A 22 -12.76 1.28 -3.60
CA ILE A 22 -14.19 1.11 -3.91
C ILE A 22 -14.91 2.46 -3.89
N ALA A 23 -14.68 3.28 -2.86
CA ALA A 23 -15.28 4.61 -2.75
C ALA A 23 -14.88 5.51 -3.93
N GLY A 24 -13.61 5.50 -4.33
CA GLY A 24 -13.14 6.21 -5.50
C GLY A 24 -13.81 5.74 -6.79
N ALA A 25 -13.93 4.42 -7.00
CA ALA A 25 -14.63 3.87 -8.15
C ALA A 25 -16.11 4.30 -8.20
N LEU A 26 -16.81 4.26 -7.05
CA LEU A 26 -18.19 4.75 -6.96
C LEU A 26 -18.30 6.25 -7.27
N LEU A 27 -17.35 7.06 -6.81
CA LEU A 27 -17.30 8.50 -7.14
C LEU A 27 -17.04 8.73 -8.64
N MET A 28 -16.15 7.96 -9.28
CA MET A 28 -15.93 8.03 -10.73
C MET A 28 -17.22 7.73 -11.49
N LEU A 29 -17.93 6.67 -11.11
CA LEU A 29 -19.21 6.28 -11.73
C LEU A 29 -20.30 7.33 -11.50
N LYS A 30 -20.28 8.03 -10.36
CA LYS A 30 -21.21 9.12 -10.06
C LYS A 30 -20.92 10.37 -10.89
N LEU A 31 -19.65 10.73 -11.06
CA LEU A 31 -19.21 11.97 -11.73
C LEU A 31 -19.10 11.84 -13.26
N LYS A 32 -19.05 10.62 -13.80
CA LYS A 32 -19.18 10.27 -15.23
C LYS A 32 -18.31 11.09 -16.19
N THR A 33 -17.14 11.53 -15.74
CA THR A 33 -16.23 12.40 -16.50
C THR A 33 -14.81 11.90 -16.32
N VAL A 34 -14.07 11.82 -17.44
CA VAL A 34 -12.68 11.33 -17.44
C VAL A 34 -11.79 12.24 -16.58
N GLU A 35 -12.01 13.55 -16.63
CA GLU A 35 -11.26 14.52 -15.82
C GLU A 35 -11.36 14.23 -14.30
N ASN A 36 -12.58 14.00 -13.80
CA ASN A 36 -12.78 13.66 -12.39
C ASN A 36 -12.20 12.29 -12.05
N ALA A 37 -12.27 11.32 -12.99
CA ALA A 37 -11.66 10.01 -12.78
C ALA A 37 -10.13 10.09 -12.67
N ILE A 38 -9.47 10.91 -13.49
CA ILE A 38 -8.02 11.16 -13.40
C ILE A 38 -7.67 11.80 -12.05
N LYS A 39 -8.44 12.79 -11.58
CA LYS A 39 -8.21 13.42 -10.27
C LYS A 39 -8.32 12.41 -9.12
N ILE A 40 -9.37 11.58 -9.12
CA ILE A 40 -9.57 10.56 -8.08
C ILE A 40 -8.44 9.52 -8.13
N ASN A 41 -8.08 9.05 -9.34
CA ASN A 41 -6.95 8.13 -9.50
C ASN A 41 -5.63 8.73 -9.05
N GLY A 42 -5.40 10.03 -9.29
CA GLY A 42 -4.23 10.74 -8.78
C GLY A 42 -4.16 10.66 -7.26
N VAL A 43 -5.25 11.03 -6.56
CA VAL A 43 -5.30 10.98 -5.09
C VAL A 43 -5.09 9.56 -4.55
N LEU A 44 -5.83 8.58 -5.07
CA LEU A 44 -5.69 7.18 -4.62
C LEU A 44 -4.32 6.59 -4.95
N GLY A 45 -3.80 6.91 -6.14
CA GLY A 45 -2.49 6.51 -6.62
C GLY A 45 -1.37 7.09 -5.78
N SER A 46 -1.48 8.33 -5.32
CA SER A 46 -0.50 8.95 -4.42
C SER A 46 -0.50 8.31 -3.02
N ILE A 47 -1.65 7.88 -2.51
CA ILE A 47 -1.75 7.23 -1.17
C ILE A 47 -1.27 5.77 -1.21
N GLY A 48 -1.46 5.07 -2.33
CA GLY A 48 -1.13 3.64 -2.50
C GLY A 48 0.29 3.24 -2.08
N PRO A 49 1.35 3.95 -2.53
CA PRO A 49 2.73 3.75 -2.10
C PRO A 49 2.91 3.71 -0.59
N PHE A 50 2.34 4.66 0.14
CA PHE A 50 2.49 4.76 1.59
C PHE A 50 1.81 3.58 2.31
N VAL A 51 0.63 3.16 1.83
CA VAL A 51 -0.05 1.97 2.36
C VAL A 51 0.75 0.71 2.09
N PHE A 52 1.26 0.54 0.85
CA PHE A 52 2.07 -0.61 0.48
C PHE A 52 3.33 -0.72 1.35
N ILE A 53 3.99 0.42 1.60
CA ILE A 53 5.16 0.51 2.47
C ILE A 53 4.80 0.14 3.90
N GLY A 54 3.72 0.69 4.46
CA GLY A 54 3.27 0.34 5.81
C GLY A 54 3.01 -1.15 5.99
N VAL A 55 2.28 -1.77 5.05
CA VAL A 55 2.02 -3.23 5.06
C VAL A 55 3.32 -4.02 4.93
N SER A 56 4.23 -3.59 4.06
CA SER A 56 5.50 -4.26 3.83
C SER A 56 6.41 -4.19 5.06
N LEU A 57 6.48 -3.04 5.74
CA LEU A 57 7.23 -2.88 6.98
C LEU A 57 6.69 -3.80 8.07
N LEU A 58 5.36 -3.87 8.24
CA LEU A 58 4.74 -4.80 9.17
C LEU A 58 5.18 -6.24 8.89
N GLY A 59 5.05 -6.69 7.64
CA GLY A 59 5.47 -8.04 7.24
C GLY A 59 6.95 -8.30 7.48
N LEU A 60 7.83 -7.34 7.14
CA LEU A 60 9.27 -7.45 7.34
C LEU A 60 9.65 -7.65 8.81
N THR A 61 8.92 -7.08 9.77
CA THR A 61 9.20 -7.29 11.20
C THR A 61 9.18 -8.77 11.61
N GLN A 62 8.37 -9.59 10.93
CA GLN A 62 8.24 -11.02 11.22
C GLN A 62 9.17 -11.89 10.37
N MET A 63 9.85 -11.30 9.39
CA MET A 63 10.76 -11.99 8.47
C MET A 63 12.24 -11.87 8.89
N VAL A 64 12.56 -11.00 9.86
CA VAL A 64 13.92 -10.87 10.41
C VAL A 64 14.40 -12.22 10.94
N GLY A 65 15.60 -12.64 10.50
CA GLY A 65 16.19 -13.93 10.86
C GLY A 65 15.63 -15.14 10.09
N ARG A 66 14.52 -14.99 9.36
CA ARG A 66 13.96 -16.04 8.47
C ARG A 66 14.36 -15.87 7.01
N VAL A 67 14.80 -14.67 6.64
CA VAL A 67 15.20 -14.31 5.28
C VAL A 67 16.56 -13.63 5.31
N SER A 68 17.39 -13.90 4.30
CA SER A 68 18.73 -13.30 4.17
C SER A 68 18.65 -11.77 4.14
N MET A 69 19.62 -11.10 4.77
CA MET A 69 19.66 -9.64 4.87
C MET A 69 19.70 -8.94 3.49
N LEU A 70 20.35 -9.55 2.49
CA LEU A 70 20.37 -9.02 1.11
C LEU A 70 18.97 -8.88 0.50
N LYS A 71 18.09 -9.87 0.71
CA LYS A 71 16.70 -9.82 0.21
C LYS A 71 15.89 -8.75 0.94
N ILE A 72 16.07 -8.61 2.25
CA ILE A 72 15.44 -7.54 3.03
C ILE A 72 15.91 -6.17 2.51
N GLY A 73 17.22 -6.01 2.28
CA GLY A 73 17.79 -4.81 1.67
C GLY A 73 17.18 -4.49 0.30
N ALA A 74 17.02 -5.48 -0.57
CA ALA A 74 16.38 -5.29 -1.88
C ALA A 74 14.92 -4.82 -1.76
N ILE A 75 14.15 -5.36 -0.81
CA ILE A 75 12.77 -4.90 -0.54
C ILE A 75 12.77 -3.44 -0.09
N VAL A 76 13.64 -3.07 0.85
CA VAL A 76 13.75 -1.70 1.35
C VAL A 76 14.15 -0.72 0.23
N VAL A 77 15.10 -1.09 -0.64
CA VAL A 77 15.46 -0.28 -1.81
C VAL A 77 14.25 -0.10 -2.73
N GLY A 78 13.50 -1.17 -3.02
CA GLY A 78 12.28 -1.08 -3.82
C GLY A 78 11.23 -0.15 -3.20
N MET A 79 11.09 -0.15 -1.87
CA MET A 79 10.19 0.76 -1.15
C MET A 79 10.61 2.22 -1.31
N ILE A 80 11.92 2.51 -1.23
CA ILE A 80 12.47 3.86 -1.47
C ILE A 80 12.24 4.28 -2.93
N MET A 81 12.45 3.39 -3.90
CA MET A 81 12.19 3.68 -5.31
C MET A 81 10.71 3.99 -5.58
N ILE A 82 9.79 3.26 -4.93
CA ILE A 82 8.35 3.52 -5.02
C ILE A 82 8.01 4.91 -4.48
N LEU A 83 8.58 5.33 -3.35
CA LEU A 83 8.40 6.70 -2.84
C LEU A 83 8.98 7.73 -3.79
N TRP A 84 10.21 7.53 -4.25
CA TRP A 84 10.88 8.46 -5.15
C TRP A 84 10.13 8.64 -6.46
N GLY A 85 9.52 7.58 -7.01
CA GLY A 85 8.73 7.66 -8.23
C GLY A 85 7.32 8.26 -8.06
N THR A 86 6.85 8.47 -6.82
CA THR A 86 5.48 8.96 -6.56
C THR A 86 5.43 10.34 -5.87
N ILE A 87 6.58 10.85 -5.41
CA ILE A 87 6.74 12.22 -4.88
C ILE A 87 7.24 13.11 -6.02
#